data_AF-A0AAE4G291-F1
#
_entry.id   AF-A0AAE4G291-F1
#
_cell.length_a   1.000
_cell.length_b   1.000
_cell.length_c   1.000
_cell.angle_alpha   90.00
_cell.angle_beta   90.00
_cell.angle_gamma   90.00
#
_symmetry.space_group_name_H-M   'P 1'
#
loop_
_entity.id
_entity.type
_entity.pdbx_description
1 polymer ?
#
loop_
_entity_poly.entity_id
_entity_poly.type
_entity_poly.pdbx_seq_one_letter_code
_entity_poly.pdbx_strand_id
1 'polypeptide(L)'
;MRSELPADGVERCPAWCAVNHEVVGEEFNDVVHESAHLPVAGVVPQHGHGGDGGPERLAVPTELYLVRYQYVGEADEWLYLGDGHHGLDVSPETAQRLRWAIGRLMDAGAARR
;
A
#
# COMPACT_ATOMS: atom_id res chain seq x y z
N MET A 1 -23.23 -13.81 -10.19
CA MET A 1 -24.12 -12.64 -10.23
C MET A 1 -23.47 -11.66 -11.17
N ARG A 2 -24.10 -11.34 -12.30
CA ARG A 2 -23.53 -10.48 -13.33
C ARG A 2 -23.89 -9.05 -12.92
N SER A 3 -22.93 -8.29 -12.40
CA SER A 3 -23.18 -6.89 -12.03
C SER A 3 -23.41 -6.10 -13.31
N GLU A 4 -24.64 -5.66 -13.49
CA GLU A 4 -25.06 -4.78 -14.57
C GLU A 4 -24.44 -3.41 -14.31
N LEU A 5 -23.38 -3.08 -15.05
CA LEU A 5 -22.79 -1.74 -15.04
C LEU A 5 -23.86 -0.73 -15.51
N PRO A 6 -24.06 0.39 -14.80
CA PRO A 6 -25.04 1.40 -15.20
C PRO A 6 -24.68 2.00 -16.56
N ALA A 7 -25.71 2.28 -17.36
CA ALA A 7 -25.66 2.69 -18.77
C ALA A 7 -25.05 4.09 -19.05
N ASP A 8 -24.24 4.61 -18.13
CA ASP A 8 -23.45 5.84 -18.32
C ASP A 8 -21.92 5.59 -18.34
N GLY A 9 -21.52 4.31 -18.38
CA GLY A 9 -20.35 3.79 -19.09
C GLY A 9 -18.94 4.23 -18.68
N VAL A 10 -18.78 5.12 -17.72
CA VAL A 10 -17.47 5.50 -17.17
C VAL A 10 -17.59 5.52 -15.65
N GLU A 11 -17.02 4.51 -14.98
CA GLU A 11 -16.63 4.64 -13.58
C GLU A 11 -15.80 5.94 -13.46
N ARG A 12 -16.38 6.95 -12.82
CA ARG A 12 -15.72 8.25 -12.72
C ARG A 12 -14.51 8.10 -11.82
N CYS A 13 -13.36 8.56 -12.31
CA CYS A 13 -12.12 8.61 -11.56
C CYS A 13 -12.38 9.12 -10.12
N PRO A 14 -12.05 8.34 -9.08
CA PRO A 14 -12.32 8.73 -7.70
C PRO A 14 -11.63 10.05 -7.35
N ALA A 15 -12.26 10.87 -6.51
CA ALA A 15 -11.72 12.19 -6.14
C ALA A 15 -10.35 12.14 -5.43
N TRP A 16 -9.96 10.98 -4.90
CA TRP A 16 -8.67 10.74 -4.27
C TRP A 16 -7.58 10.28 -5.24
N CYS A 17 -7.95 9.91 -6.48
CA CYS A 17 -7.02 9.45 -7.49
C CYS A 17 -6.13 10.60 -7.96
N ALA A 18 -4.82 10.36 -7.96
CA ALA A 18 -3.78 11.28 -8.42
C ALA A 18 -3.24 10.92 -9.81
N VAL A 19 -3.62 9.76 -10.37
CA VAL A 19 -3.20 9.31 -11.71
C VAL A 19 -3.95 10.09 -12.78
N ASN A 20 -3.22 10.58 -13.79
CA ASN A 20 -3.82 11.19 -14.97
C ASN A 20 -4.26 10.09 -15.95
N HIS A 21 -5.56 9.77 -15.96
CA HIS A 21 -6.16 8.81 -16.88
C HIS A 21 -6.57 9.45 -18.21
N GLU A 22 -5.65 10.16 -18.89
CA GLU A 22 -5.89 10.59 -20.27
C GLU A 22 -6.17 9.34 -21.12
N VAL A 23 -7.35 9.34 -21.76
CA VAL A 23 -8.05 8.16 -22.30
C VAL A 23 -7.17 7.40 -23.31
N VAL A 24 -6.50 6.34 -22.84
CA VAL A 24 -5.88 5.32 -23.70
C VAL A 24 -6.89 4.19 -23.89
N GLY A 25 -7.26 3.95 -25.14
CA GLY A 25 -8.36 3.06 -25.50
C GLY A 25 -8.19 1.61 -25.05
N GLU A 26 -9.30 1.05 -24.58
CA GLU A 26 -9.75 -0.33 -24.82
C GLU A 26 -8.89 -1.48 -24.25
N GLU A 27 -8.18 -1.30 -23.13
CA GLU A 27 -7.79 -2.43 -22.27
C GLU A 27 -7.77 -2.00 -20.79
N PHE A 28 -8.95 -2.03 -20.14
CA PHE A 28 -9.14 -1.57 -18.76
C PHE A 28 -8.63 -2.52 -17.68
N ASN A 29 -8.20 -3.74 -18.04
CA ASN A 29 -8.02 -4.81 -17.07
C ASN A 29 -6.84 -4.59 -16.09
N ASP A 30 -5.91 -3.69 -16.43
CA ASP A 30 -4.76 -3.34 -15.57
C ASP A 30 -4.72 -1.86 -15.18
N VAL A 31 -5.76 -1.08 -15.52
CA VAL A 31 -5.79 0.35 -15.17
C VAL A 31 -6.17 0.48 -13.69
N VAL A 32 -5.33 1.17 -12.92
CA VAL A 32 -5.55 1.41 -11.49
C VAL A 32 -5.73 2.89 -11.19
N HIS A 33 -6.73 3.21 -10.37
CA HIS A 33 -6.79 4.46 -9.65
C HIS A 33 -5.81 4.38 -8.48
N GLU A 34 -4.96 5.39 -8.31
CA GLU A 34 -3.95 5.43 -7.26
C GLU A 34 -3.94 6.79 -6.59
N SER A 35 -3.87 6.83 -5.25
CA SER A 35 -3.73 8.08 -4.51
C SER A 35 -2.32 8.63 -4.63
N ALA A 36 -2.14 9.90 -4.27
CA ALA A 36 -0.80 10.41 -4.01
C ALA A 36 -0.08 9.52 -2.98
N HIS A 37 1.20 9.25 -3.22
CA HIS A 37 2.01 8.46 -2.29
C HIS A 37 2.23 9.26 -1.01
N LEU A 38 1.90 8.64 0.12
CA LEU A 38 2.20 9.22 1.42
C LEU A 38 3.52 8.64 1.94
N PRO A 39 4.64 9.40 1.91
CA PRO A 39 5.91 8.92 2.42
C PRO A 39 5.92 8.86 3.95
N VAL A 40 6.54 7.81 4.48
CA VAL A 40 6.73 7.53 5.90
C VAL A 40 8.18 7.14 6.12
N ALA A 41 8.91 7.96 6.87
CA ALA A 41 10.26 7.63 7.27
C ALA A 41 10.27 6.35 8.12
N GLY A 42 11.05 5.36 7.73
CA GLY A 42 11.13 4.05 8.35
C GLY A 42 12.57 3.56 8.51
N VAL A 43 12.69 2.44 9.21
CA VAL A 43 13.94 1.69 9.34
C VAL A 43 13.60 0.22 9.12
N VAL A 44 14.21 -0.39 8.11
CA VAL A 44 13.94 -1.80 7.75
C VAL A 44 15.20 -2.65 7.95
N PRO A 45 15.04 -3.93 8.36
CA PRO A 45 16.17 -4.84 8.45
C PRO A 45 16.58 -5.31 7.04
N GLN A 46 17.84 -5.11 6.68
CA GLN A 46 18.43 -5.68 5.46
C GLN A 46 19.51 -6.70 5.78
N HIS A 47 19.60 -7.76 4.97
CA HIS A 47 20.69 -8.72 5.05
C HIS A 47 21.93 -8.13 4.37
N GLY A 48 23.00 -7.99 5.13
CA GLY A 48 24.31 -7.55 4.66
C GLY A 48 25.41 -8.54 5.07
N HIS A 49 26.64 -8.15 4.77
CA HIS A 49 27.82 -8.83 5.29
C HIS A 49 28.51 -7.87 6.27
N GLY A 50 28.75 -8.35 7.49
CA GLY A 50 29.47 -7.59 8.52
C GLY A 50 30.95 -7.44 8.19
N GLY A 51 31.68 -6.74 9.06
CA GLY A 51 33.12 -6.49 8.87
C GLY A 51 33.99 -7.76 8.82
N ASP A 52 33.47 -8.90 9.29
CA ASP A 52 34.11 -10.23 9.21
C ASP A 52 33.65 -11.07 8.01
N GLY A 53 32.78 -10.52 7.15
CA GLY A 53 32.17 -11.23 6.02
C GLY A 53 31.06 -12.21 6.42
N GLY A 54 30.63 -12.24 7.68
CA GLY A 54 29.48 -13.01 8.15
C GLY A 54 28.15 -12.34 7.83
N PRO A 55 27.03 -13.08 7.74
CA PRO A 55 25.72 -12.50 7.53
C PRO A 55 25.30 -11.63 8.73
N GLU A 56 24.94 -10.37 8.47
CA GLU A 56 24.50 -9.41 9.48
C GLU A 56 23.15 -8.78 9.08
N ARG A 57 22.32 -8.44 10.06
CA ARG A 57 21.11 -7.64 9.83
C ARG A 57 21.41 -6.18 10.14
N LEU A 58 21.40 -5.35 9.11
CA LEU A 58 21.60 -3.90 9.24
C LEU A 58 20.26 -3.19 9.35
N ALA A 59 20.20 -2.19 10.23
CA ALA A 59 19.06 -1.28 10.33
C ALA A 59 19.26 -0.14 9.33
N VAL A 60 18.53 -0.20 8.21
CA VAL A 60 18.73 0.73 7.09
C VAL A 60 17.60 1.76 7.09
N PRO A 61 17.92 3.07 7.11
CA PRO A 61 16.93 4.12 6.88
C PRO A 61 16.25 3.91 5.52
N THR A 62 14.93 3.93 5.48
CA THR A 62 14.15 3.65 4.27
C THR A 62 12.89 4.49 4.27
N GLU A 63 12.49 4.95 3.10
CA GLU A 63 11.19 5.60 2.91
C GLU A 63 10.16 4.54 2.53
N LEU A 64 9.11 4.42 3.35
CA LEU A 64 7.95 3.59 3.06
C LEU A 64 6.85 4.46 2.50
N TYR A 65 6.07 3.93 1.56
CA TYR A 65 4.93 4.58 0.96
C TYR A 65 3.66 3.90 1.44
N LEU A 66 2.69 4.71 1.85
CA LEU A 66 1.30 4.30 2.00
C LEU A 66 0.52 4.83 0.81
N VAL A 67 -0.09 3.90 0.06
CA VAL A 67 -0.79 4.22 -1.19
C VAL A 67 -2.15 3.54 -1.18
N ARG A 68 -3.22 4.28 -1.49
CA ARG A 68 -4.54 3.71 -1.76
C ARG A 68 -4.67 3.45 -3.25
N TYR A 69 -5.14 2.28 -3.63
CA TYR A 69 -5.41 1.97 -5.04
C TYR A 69 -6.69 1.15 -5.23
N GLN A 70 -7.24 1.20 -6.44
CA GLN A 70 -8.44 0.48 -6.87
C GLN A 70 -8.33 0.16 -8.36
N TYR A 71 -8.65 -1.06 -8.77
CA TYR A 71 -8.73 -1.41 -10.18
C TYR A 71 -9.96 -0.78 -10.82
N VAL A 72 -9.82 -0.25 -12.03
CA VAL A 72 -10.93 0.35 -12.77
C VAL A 72 -12.00 -0.72 -13.04
N GLY A 73 -13.24 -0.40 -12.69
CA GLY A 73 -14.37 -1.33 -12.84
C GLY A 73 -14.52 -2.32 -11.69
N GLU A 74 -13.63 -2.29 -10.69
CA GLU A 74 -13.73 -3.08 -9.47
C GLU A 74 -14.18 -2.22 -8.29
N ALA A 75 -15.01 -2.80 -7.43
CA ALA A 75 -15.49 -2.14 -6.22
C ALA A 75 -14.45 -2.19 -5.08
N ASP A 76 -13.56 -3.18 -5.11
CA ASP A 76 -12.63 -3.43 -4.02
C ASP A 76 -11.48 -2.43 -4.04
N GLU A 77 -11.18 -1.88 -2.87
CA GLU A 77 -10.07 -0.95 -2.65
C GLU A 77 -8.98 -1.62 -1.82
N TRP A 78 -7.76 -1.16 -2.06
CA TRP A 78 -6.57 -1.72 -1.44
C TRP A 78 -5.66 -0.60 -0.91
N LEU A 79 -4.90 -0.94 0.12
CA LEU A 79 -3.82 -0.13 0.65
C LEU A 79 -2.51 -0.90 0.52
N TYR A 80 -1.56 -0.31 -0.19
CA TYR A 80 -0.18 -0.76 -0.25
C TYR A 80 0.65 -0.05 0.83
N LEU A 81 1.41 -0.81 1.60
CA LEU A 81 2.46 -0.31 2.49
C LEU A 81 3.79 -0.96 2.11
N GLY A 82 4.76 -0.19 1.62
CA GLY A 82 6.07 -0.75 1.26
C GLY A 82 7.06 0.25 0.70
N ASP A 83 8.25 -0.22 0.31
CA ASP A 83 9.35 0.61 -0.22
C ASP A 83 9.40 0.65 -1.76
N GLY A 84 8.36 0.13 -2.44
CA GLY A 84 8.32 -0.05 -3.90
C GLY A 84 8.94 -1.37 -4.39
N HIS A 85 9.67 -2.10 -3.53
CA HIS A 85 10.25 -3.40 -3.82
C HIS A 85 9.65 -4.52 -2.95
N HIS A 86 9.40 -4.21 -1.69
CA HIS A 86 8.82 -5.07 -0.68
C HIS A 86 7.66 -4.32 -0.04
N GLY A 87 6.51 -4.97 0.05
CA GLY A 87 5.35 -4.37 0.67
C GLY A 87 4.26 -5.36 1.01
N LEU A 88 3.19 -4.81 1.53
CA LEU A 88 2.00 -5.52 1.93
C LEU A 88 0.77 -4.79 1.41
N ASP A 89 -0.04 -5.50 0.63
CA ASP A 89 -1.35 -5.06 0.18
C ASP A 89 -2.43 -5.60 1.11
N VAL A 90 -3.30 -4.71 1.59
CA VAL A 90 -4.39 -5.05 2.51
C VAL A 90 -5.65 -4.26 2.19
N SER A 91 -6.81 -4.83 2.48
CA SER A 91 -8.06 -4.06 2.45
C SER A 91 -8.05 -2.96 3.53
N PRO A 92 -8.84 -1.87 3.36
CA PRO A 92 -8.99 -0.84 4.38
C PRO A 92 -9.37 -1.36 5.76
N GLU A 93 -10.24 -2.37 5.86
CA GLU A 93 -10.65 -2.98 7.13
C GLU A 93 -9.48 -3.71 7.79
N THR A 94 -8.66 -4.40 6.99
CA THR A 94 -7.48 -5.09 7.48
C THR A 94 -6.41 -4.10 7.94
N ALA A 95 -6.19 -3.01 7.19
CA ALA A 95 -5.30 -1.93 7.59
C ALA A 95 -5.73 -1.29 8.92
N GLN A 96 -7.04 -1.06 9.13
CA GLN A 96 -7.55 -0.54 10.40
C GLN A 96 -7.29 -1.51 11.56
N ARG A 97 -7.53 -2.82 11.37
CA ARG A 97 -7.22 -3.84 12.40
C ARG A 97 -5.72 -3.89 12.70
N LEU A 98 -4.88 -3.84 11.66
CA LEU A 98 -3.42 -3.81 11.80
C LEU A 98 -2.95 -2.58 12.58
N ARG A 99 -3.45 -1.39 12.26
CA ARG A 99 -3.16 -0.16 13.02
C ARG A 99 -3.38 -0.35 14.51
N TRP A 100 -4.54 -0.90 14.90
CA TRP A 100 -4.84 -1.17 16.31
C TRP A 100 -3.96 -2.26 16.92
N ALA A 101 -3.67 -3.33 16.18
CA ALA A 101 -2.81 -4.41 16.65
C ALA A 101 -1.37 -3.92 16.89
N ILE A 102 -0.82 -3.13 15.99
CA ILE A 102 0.51 -2.51 16.11
C ILE A 102 0.56 -1.59 17.32
N GLY A 103 -0.43 -0.70 17.49
CA GLY A 103 -0.49 0.19 18.65
C GLY A 103 -0.46 -0.58 19.98
N ARG A 104 -1.31 -1.61 20.10
CA ARG A 104 -1.33 -2.46 21.31
C ARG A 104 0.00 -3.17 21.57
N LEU A 105 0.67 -3.65 20.51
CA LEU A 105 1.97 -4.31 20.64
C LEU A 105 3.06 -3.34 21.14
N MET A 106 3.06 -2.11 20.63
CA MET A 106 4.00 -1.07 21.05
C MET A 106 3.76 -0.65 22.51
N ASP A 107 2.50 -0.46 22.90
CA ASP A 107 2.11 -0.09 24.27
C ASP A 107 2.47 -1.17 25.29
N ALA A 108 2.26 -2.46 24.94
CA ALA A 108 2.61 -3.59 25.80
C ALA A 108 4.12 -3.70 26.08
N GLY A 109 4.96 -3.32 25.11
CA GLY A 109 6.41 -3.25 25.28
C GLY A 109 6.89 -2.06 26.11
N ALA A 110 6.11 -0.98 26.16
CA ALA A 110 6.42 0.21 26.96
C ALA A 110 6.13 0.02 28.46
N ALA A 111 5.12 -0.77 28.83
CA ALA A 111 4.78 -1.07 30.22
C ALA A 111 5.79 -1.99 30.94
N ARG A 112 6.77 -2.56 30.22
CA ARG A 112 7.83 -3.44 30.77
C ARG A 112 9.19 -2.73 30.95
N ARG A 113 9.25 -1.39 30.83
CA ARG A 113 10.47 -0.61 31.06
C ARG A 113 10.32 0.31 32.25
#